data_AF-N6U635-F1
#
_entry.id   AF-N6U635-F1
#
_cell.length_a   1.000
_cell.length_b   1.000
_cell.length_c   1.000
_cell.angle_alpha   90.00
_cell.angle_beta   90.00
_cell.angle_gamma   90.00
#
_symmetry.space_group_name_H-M   'P 1'
#
loop_
_entity.id
_entity.type
_entity.pdbx_description
1 polymer ?
#
loop_
_entity_poly.entity_id
_entity_poly.type
_entity_poly.pdbx_seq_one_letter_code
_entity_poly.pdbx_strand_id
1 'polypeptide(L)'
;MIQAKNILVTWLKTHYGHKSELQHLRLPQQDKAMVASKLILGVPASRVIRLNLGLISSKIFMTDIVSTFYNAWCSAMSPVNQQLFCSWHIDRAWQQNLSKISNKEKRSEVYKVIKCLQQNTSEDVFSEFLQNSILQMLSDSEIQDFGLYFQNN
;
A
#
# COMPACT_ATOMS: atom_id res chain seq x y z
N MET A 1 13.13 -19.53 22.96
CA MET A 1 11.80 -18.90 22.88
C MET A 1 11.96 -17.64 22.05
N ILE A 2 11.53 -17.67 20.77
CA ILE A 2 11.56 -16.49 19.91
C ILE A 2 10.25 -15.74 20.22
N GLN A 3 10.33 -14.71 21.07
CA GLN A 3 9.25 -13.73 21.15
C GLN A 3 9.28 -12.97 19.82
N ALA A 4 8.33 -13.26 18.93
CA ALA A 4 7.99 -12.32 17.87
C ALA A 4 7.69 -11.00 18.59
N LYS A 5 8.38 -9.91 18.21
CA LYS A 5 8.14 -8.56 18.74
C LYS A 5 6.63 -8.28 18.77
N ASN A 6 6.16 -7.44 19.69
CA ASN A 6 4.79 -6.94 19.69
C ASN A 6 4.47 -6.27 18.35
N ILE A 7 3.94 -7.02 17.39
CA ILE A 7 3.51 -6.49 16.09
C ILE A 7 2.21 -5.76 16.33
N LEU A 8 2.21 -4.45 16.12
CA LEU A 8 1.00 -3.64 16.17
C LEU A 8 0.36 -3.68 14.79
N VAL A 9 -0.75 -4.42 14.66
CA VAL A 9 -1.56 -4.45 13.43
C VAL A 9 -2.92 -3.84 13.73
N THR A 10 -3.40 -2.98 12.83
CA THR A 10 -4.79 -2.53 12.82
C THR A 10 -5.53 -3.33 11.77
N TRP A 11 -6.42 -4.21 12.20
CA TRP A 11 -7.24 -4.98 11.27
C TRP A 11 -8.35 -4.10 10.66
N LEU A 12 -8.63 -4.32 9.37
CA LEU A 12 -9.63 -3.56 8.62
C LEU A 12 -10.61 -4.51 7.95
N LYS A 13 -11.83 -4.56 8.48
CA LYS A 13 -12.93 -5.42 7.97
C LYS A 13 -13.28 -5.16 6.51
N THR A 14 -13.26 -3.90 6.12
CA THR A 14 -13.79 -3.47 4.84
C THR A 14 -12.72 -3.59 3.77
N HIS A 15 -12.93 -4.50 2.82
CA HIS A 15 -12.08 -4.59 1.63
C HIS A 15 -12.38 -3.40 0.69
N TYR A 16 -11.46 -2.43 0.66
CA TYR A 16 -11.53 -1.27 -0.23
C TYR A 16 -10.98 -1.63 -1.61
N GLY A 17 -11.82 -2.29 -2.42
CA GLY A 17 -11.56 -2.52 -3.85
C GLY A 17 -12.21 -1.45 -4.71
N HIS A 18 -11.88 -1.43 -6.00
CA HIS A 18 -12.52 -0.55 -6.97
C HIS A 18 -13.64 -1.30 -7.68
N LYS A 19 -14.90 -0.83 -7.55
CA LYS A 19 -16.02 -1.31 -8.38
C LYS A 19 -16.00 -0.72 -9.80
N SER A 20 -15.26 0.38 -9.97
CA SER A 20 -15.12 1.12 -11.22
C SER A 20 -13.64 1.23 -11.56
N GLU A 21 -13.28 1.00 -12.81
CA GLU A 21 -11.89 1.06 -13.25
C GLU A 21 -11.40 2.51 -13.32
N LEU A 22 -10.10 2.69 -13.04
CA LEU A 22 -9.43 3.96 -13.27
C LEU A 22 -9.44 4.24 -14.77
N GLN A 23 -10.22 5.24 -15.19
CA GLN A 23 -10.20 5.74 -16.55
C GLN A 23 -9.37 7.02 -16.64
N HIS A 24 -8.68 7.21 -17.76
CA HIS A 24 -8.03 8.48 -18.06
C HIS A 24 -9.08 9.56 -18.24
N LEU A 25 -9.15 10.51 -17.32
CA LEU A 25 -9.92 11.73 -17.52
C LEU A 25 -9.15 12.63 -18.49
N ARG A 26 -9.56 12.65 -19.76
CA ARG A 26 -8.96 13.55 -20.75
C ARG A 26 -9.36 14.99 -20.41
N LEU A 27 -8.39 15.80 -20.00
CA LEU A 27 -8.61 17.24 -19.83
C LEU A 27 -8.83 17.90 -21.22
N PRO A 28 -9.84 18.79 -21.34
CA PRO A 28 -10.01 19.66 -22.50
C PRO A 28 -8.72 20.45 -22.83
N GLN A 29 -8.53 20.79 -24.10
CA GLN A 29 -7.34 21.51 -24.55
C GLN A 29 -7.20 22.88 -23.87
N GLN A 30 -8.31 23.55 -23.63
CA GLN A 30 -8.36 24.83 -22.92
C GLN A 30 -7.85 24.70 -21.48
N ASP A 31 -8.29 23.67 -20.75
CA ASP A 31 -7.86 23.43 -19.37
C ASP A 31 -6.38 23.09 -19.30
N LYS A 32 -5.88 22.30 -20.26
CA LYS A 32 -4.43 22.01 -20.39
C LYS A 32 -3.62 23.29 -20.62
N ALA A 33 -4.07 24.17 -21.52
CA ALA A 33 -3.40 25.44 -21.80
C ALA A 33 -3.39 26.36 -20.56
N MET A 34 -4.50 26.41 -19.82
CA MET A 34 -4.59 27.17 -18.58
C MET A 34 -3.65 26.63 -17.50
N VAL A 35 -3.61 25.31 -17.31
CA VAL A 35 -2.68 24.65 -16.36
C VAL A 35 -1.23 24.96 -16.73
N ALA A 36 -0.86 24.81 -18.01
CA ALA A 36 0.49 25.11 -18.49
C ALA A 36 0.88 26.57 -18.24
N SER A 37 0.00 27.53 -18.55
CA SER A 37 0.24 28.96 -18.32
C SER A 37 0.50 29.26 -16.84
N LYS A 38 -0.30 28.71 -15.91
CA LYS A 38 -0.10 28.89 -14.47
C LYS A 38 1.25 28.32 -14.00
N LEU A 39 1.65 27.16 -14.52
CA LEU A 39 2.95 26.57 -14.20
C LEU A 39 4.12 27.42 -14.72
N ILE A 40 4.02 27.97 -15.94
CA ILE A 40 5.03 28.89 -16.51
C ILE A 40 5.18 30.14 -15.65
N LEU A 41 4.07 30.65 -15.10
CA LEU A 41 4.04 31.80 -14.19
C LEU A 41 4.53 31.47 -12.76
N GLY A 42 5.05 30.26 -12.53
CA GLY A 42 5.60 29.85 -11.23
C GLY A 42 4.54 29.51 -10.18
N VAL A 43 3.27 29.35 -10.56
CA VAL A 43 2.24 28.91 -9.61
C VAL A 43 2.54 27.45 -9.22
N PRO A 44 2.61 27.12 -7.92
CA PRO A 44 2.88 25.74 -7.49
C PRO A 44 1.84 24.75 -8.01
N ALA A 45 2.29 23.58 -8.48
CA ALA A 45 1.41 22.54 -9.02
C ALA A 45 0.25 22.16 -8.07
N SER A 46 0.51 22.10 -6.75
CA SER A 46 -0.52 21.85 -5.73
C SER A 46 -1.64 22.90 -5.75
N ARG A 47 -1.29 24.18 -5.94
CA ARG A 47 -2.26 25.27 -6.06
C ARG A 47 -3.01 25.20 -7.38
N VAL A 48 -2.34 24.81 -8.48
CA VAL A 48 -3.00 24.62 -9.78
C VAL A 48 -4.03 23.49 -9.70
N ILE A 49 -3.70 22.36 -9.09
CA ILE A 49 -4.63 21.24 -8.88
C ILE A 49 -5.85 21.70 -8.10
N ARG A 50 -5.64 22.34 -6.94
CA ARG A 50 -6.72 22.81 -6.06
C ARG A 50 -7.63 23.85 -6.73
N LEU A 51 -7.08 24.75 -7.54
CA LEU A 51 -7.87 25.76 -8.24
C LEU A 51 -8.81 25.16 -9.30
N ASN A 52 -8.44 24.04 -9.91
CA ASN A 52 -9.24 23.42 -10.98
C ASN A 52 -10.23 22.39 -10.44
N LEU A 53 -9.88 21.65 -9.39
CA LEU A 53 -10.70 20.56 -8.85
C LEU A 53 -11.47 20.95 -7.58
N GLY A 54 -11.16 22.10 -6.98
CA GLY A 54 -11.58 22.42 -5.63
C GLY A 54 -10.85 21.57 -4.58
N LEU A 55 -11.35 21.60 -3.35
CA LEU A 55 -10.84 20.78 -2.26
C LEU A 55 -11.60 19.44 -2.24
N ILE A 56 -10.90 18.36 -2.58
CA ILE A 56 -11.46 17.01 -2.51
C ILE A 56 -11.21 16.47 -1.10
N SER A 57 -12.28 16.13 -0.38
CA SER A 57 -12.18 15.46 0.92
C SER A 57 -12.35 13.95 0.75
N SER A 58 -11.52 13.17 1.43
CA SER A 58 -11.68 11.72 1.54
C SER A 58 -11.47 11.27 2.97
N LYS A 59 -12.25 10.28 3.40
CA LYS A 59 -12.05 9.61 4.70
C LYS A 59 -10.83 8.70 4.67
N ILE A 60 -10.62 8.04 3.53
CA ILE A 60 -9.57 7.04 3.31
C ILE A 60 -8.90 7.34 1.99
N PHE A 61 -7.57 7.40 1.97
CA PHE A 61 -6.81 7.59 0.74
C PHE A 61 -5.83 6.44 0.55
N MET A 62 -5.96 5.71 -0.57
CA MET A 62 -5.11 4.57 -0.88
C MET A 62 -4.05 4.98 -1.89
N THR A 63 -2.77 4.76 -1.56
CA THR A 63 -1.63 5.09 -2.41
C THR A 63 -0.79 3.86 -2.72
N ASP A 64 0.27 4.00 -3.51
CA ASP A 64 1.34 3.03 -3.50
C ASP A 64 2.09 3.07 -2.13
N ILE A 65 3.17 2.29 -2.05
CA ILE A 65 4.01 2.18 -0.86
C ILE A 65 5.04 3.31 -0.74
N VAL A 66 5.08 4.24 -1.70
CA VAL A 66 6.05 5.35 -1.72
C VAL A 66 5.36 6.62 -1.26
N SER A 67 6.06 7.45 -0.47
CA SER A 67 5.45 8.65 0.10
C SER A 67 5.12 9.73 -0.92
N THR A 68 5.63 9.66 -2.15
CA THR A 68 5.51 10.71 -3.18
C THR A 68 4.06 11.09 -3.46
N PHE A 69 3.18 10.11 -3.73
CA PHE A 69 1.78 10.40 -4.04
C PHE A 69 1.00 10.89 -2.83
N TYR A 70 1.29 10.35 -1.65
CA TYR A 70 0.66 10.81 -0.41
C TYR A 70 1.06 12.24 -0.07
N ASN A 71 2.35 12.57 -0.16
CA ASN A 71 2.85 13.91 0.10
C ASN A 71 2.30 14.93 -0.91
N ALA A 72 2.21 14.55 -2.18
CA ALA A 72 1.58 15.37 -3.22
C ALA A 72 0.10 15.63 -2.90
N TRP A 73 -0.63 14.59 -2.47
CA TRP A 73 -2.01 14.73 -2.01
C TRP A 73 -2.11 15.69 -0.82
N CYS A 74 -1.35 15.46 0.25
CA CYS A 74 -1.34 16.32 1.43
C CYS A 74 -1.06 17.79 1.08
N SER A 75 -0.14 18.03 0.14
CA SER A 75 0.21 19.38 -0.32
C SER A 75 -0.92 20.08 -1.08
N ALA A 76 -1.77 19.33 -1.79
CA ALA A 76 -2.85 19.87 -2.61
C ALA A 76 -4.21 19.89 -1.89
N MET A 77 -4.56 18.80 -1.20
CA MET A 77 -5.89 18.49 -0.68
C MET A 77 -5.97 18.43 0.86
N SER A 78 -4.83 18.56 1.55
CA SER A 78 -4.66 18.34 3.00
C SER A 78 -4.55 16.86 3.40
N PRO A 79 -3.96 16.56 4.57
CA PRO A 79 -3.87 15.19 5.08
C PRO A 79 -5.23 14.55 5.29
N VAL A 80 -5.29 13.22 5.15
CA VAL A 80 -6.49 12.43 5.46
C VAL A 80 -6.33 11.72 6.80
N ASN A 81 -7.46 11.32 7.39
CA ASN A 81 -7.45 10.59 8.66
C ASN A 81 -6.79 9.23 8.55
N GLN A 82 -6.93 8.56 7.40
CA GLN A 82 -6.42 7.22 7.19
C GLN A 82 -5.85 7.05 5.77
N GLN A 83 -4.56 6.73 5.71
CA GLN A 83 -3.89 6.29 4.49
C GLN A 83 -3.85 4.77 4.44
N LEU A 84 -4.13 4.18 3.28
CA LEU A 84 -3.94 2.75 3.00
C LEU A 84 -2.90 2.56 1.91
N PHE A 85 -2.20 1.43 1.96
CA PHE A 85 -1.39 0.97 0.82
C PHE A 85 -2.21 0.11 -0.11
N CYS A 86 -1.99 0.31 -1.40
CA CYS A 86 -2.60 -0.46 -2.46
C CYS A 86 -2.14 -1.91 -2.38
N SER A 87 -3.11 -2.84 -2.33
CA SER A 87 -2.87 -4.28 -2.23
C SER A 87 -1.95 -4.82 -3.31
N TRP A 88 -2.05 -4.29 -4.53
CA TRP A 88 -1.19 -4.68 -5.65
C TRP A 88 0.27 -4.26 -5.45
N HIS A 89 0.51 -3.04 -4.96
CA HIS A 89 1.87 -2.56 -4.70
C HIS A 89 2.53 -3.31 -3.55
N ILE A 90 1.75 -3.64 -2.51
CA ILE A 90 2.19 -4.51 -1.41
C ILE A 90 2.53 -5.91 -1.93
N ASP A 91 1.64 -6.53 -2.70
CA ASP A 91 1.88 -7.85 -3.29
C ASP A 91 3.14 -7.87 -4.18
N ARG A 92 3.33 -6.83 -4.99
CA ARG A 92 4.53 -6.67 -5.82
C ARG A 92 5.81 -6.55 -4.97
N ALA A 93 5.77 -5.80 -3.87
CA ALA A 93 6.91 -5.69 -2.95
C ALA A 93 7.23 -7.01 -2.24
N TRP A 94 6.19 -7.77 -1.87
CA TRP A 94 6.34 -9.12 -1.35
C TRP A 94 6.98 -10.04 -2.39
N GLN A 95 6.49 -10.07 -3.63
CA GLN A 95 7.07 -10.88 -4.71
C GLN A 95 8.53 -10.55 -4.98
N GLN A 96 8.92 -9.27 -4.93
CA GLN A 96 10.31 -8.86 -5.06
C GLN A 96 11.20 -9.44 -3.95
N ASN A 97 10.72 -9.48 -2.71
CA ASN A 97 11.47 -10.08 -1.59
C ASN A 97 11.44 -11.61 -1.62
N LEU A 98 10.31 -12.21 -2.02
CA LEU A 98 10.20 -13.66 -2.23
C LEU A 98 11.18 -14.17 -3.28
N SER A 99 11.50 -13.37 -4.30
CA SER A 99 12.46 -13.76 -5.34
C SER A 99 13.86 -14.04 -4.81
N LYS A 100 14.19 -13.56 -3.60
CA LYS A 100 15.46 -13.80 -2.90
C LYS A 100 15.52 -15.20 -2.25
N ILE A 101 14.39 -15.87 -2.06
CA ILE A 101 14.34 -17.25 -1.56
C ILE A 101 14.75 -18.17 -2.71
N SER A 102 15.84 -18.92 -2.50
CA SER A 102 16.40 -19.81 -3.53
C SER A 102 15.54 -21.05 -3.77
N ASN A 103 15.00 -21.63 -2.71
CA ASN A 103 14.15 -22.81 -2.74
C ASN A 103 12.76 -22.45 -3.30
N LYS A 104 12.40 -23.02 -4.45
CA LYS A 104 11.19 -22.64 -5.19
C LYS A 104 9.92 -23.13 -4.51
N GLU A 105 9.98 -24.30 -3.90
CA GLU A 105 8.90 -24.93 -3.15
C GLU A 105 8.57 -24.07 -1.92
N LYS A 106 9.57 -23.77 -1.09
CA LYS A 106 9.41 -22.90 0.08
C LYS A 106 8.92 -21.51 -0.31
N ARG A 107 9.48 -20.92 -1.38
CA ARG A 107 9.02 -19.62 -1.90
C ARG A 107 7.53 -19.62 -2.27
N SER A 108 7.07 -20.69 -2.92
CA SER A 108 5.66 -20.88 -3.27
C SER A 108 4.78 -21.06 -2.03
N GLU A 109 5.24 -21.80 -1.02
CA GLU A 109 4.54 -21.96 0.26
C GLU A 109 4.40 -20.65 1.01
N VAL A 110 5.49 -19.88 1.16
CA VAL A 110 5.47 -18.56 1.79
C VAL A 110 4.50 -17.62 1.06
N TYR A 111 4.50 -17.63 -0.28
CA TYR A 111 3.55 -16.83 -1.05
C TYR A 111 2.09 -17.21 -0.75
N LYS A 112 1.76 -18.49 -0.69
CA LYS A 112 0.40 -18.93 -0.35
C LYS A 112 -0.01 -18.44 1.05
N VAL A 113 0.88 -18.57 2.03
CA VAL A 113 0.64 -18.12 3.41
C VAL A 113 0.31 -16.63 3.47
N ILE A 114 1.12 -15.77 2.85
CA ILE A 114 0.88 -14.31 2.88
C ILE A 114 -0.38 -13.91 2.09
N LYS A 115 -0.75 -14.64 1.02
CA LYS A 115 -2.02 -14.41 0.32
C LYS A 115 -3.23 -14.80 1.17
N CYS A 116 -3.15 -15.91 1.91
CA CYS A 116 -4.18 -16.29 2.87
C CYS A 116 -4.35 -15.23 3.97
N LEU A 117 -3.25 -14.69 4.49
CA LEU A 117 -3.29 -13.57 5.44
C LEU A 117 -3.98 -12.33 4.85
N GLN A 118 -3.63 -11.94 3.62
CA GLN A 118 -4.21 -10.77 2.95
C GLN A 118 -5.72 -10.89 2.72
N GLN A 119 -6.23 -12.11 2.54
CA GLN A 119 -7.65 -12.38 2.25
C GLN A 119 -8.47 -12.70 3.51
N ASN A 120 -7.85 -12.71 4.69
CA ASN A 120 -8.53 -13.10 5.92
C ASN A 120 -9.49 -12.01 6.40
N THR A 121 -10.77 -12.38 6.58
CA THR A 121 -11.85 -11.49 7.01
C THR A 121 -12.22 -11.63 8.48
N SER A 122 -11.53 -12.46 9.26
CA SER A 122 -11.71 -12.63 10.69
C SER A 122 -10.47 -12.14 11.43
N GLU A 123 -10.66 -11.16 12.32
CA GLU A 123 -9.57 -10.53 13.07
C GLU A 123 -8.82 -11.51 13.99
N ASP A 124 -9.55 -12.35 14.72
CA ASP A 124 -8.96 -13.33 15.64
C ASP A 124 -8.13 -14.37 14.87
N VAL A 125 -8.71 -14.95 13.81
CA VAL A 125 -8.04 -15.92 12.94
C VAL A 125 -6.84 -15.28 12.25
N PHE A 126 -6.97 -14.03 11.80
CA PHE A 126 -5.86 -13.29 11.19
C PHE A 126 -4.71 -13.11 12.17
N SER A 127 -5.01 -12.68 13.40
CA SER A 127 -3.99 -12.37 14.42
C SER A 127 -3.21 -13.62 14.83
N GLU A 128 -3.91 -14.72 15.09
CA GLU A 128 -3.29 -16.00 15.40
C GLU A 128 -2.47 -16.52 14.21
N PHE A 129 -3.05 -16.50 13.00
CA PHE A 129 -2.38 -17.01 11.81
C PHE A 129 -1.15 -16.19 11.43
N LEU A 130 -1.19 -14.86 11.63
CA LEU A 130 -0.04 -13.97 11.40
C LEU A 130 1.11 -14.31 12.33
N GLN A 131 0.85 -14.43 13.63
CA GLN A 131 1.87 -14.75 14.63
C GLN A 131 2.50 -16.11 14.34
N ASN A 132 1.69 -17.13 14.09
CA ASN A 132 2.17 -18.48 13.77
C ASN A 132 3.00 -18.50 12.49
N SER A 133 2.55 -17.79 11.44
CA SER A 133 3.27 -17.70 10.17
C SER A 133 4.64 -17.06 10.33
N ILE A 134 4.74 -15.95 11.08
CA ILE A 134 6.01 -15.27 11.33
C ILE A 134 6.94 -16.15 12.15
N LEU A 135 6.45 -16.81 13.21
CA LEU A 135 7.27 -17.72 14.00
C LEU A 135 7.84 -18.87 13.16
N GLN A 136 7.01 -19.46 12.28
CA GLN A 136 7.45 -20.50 11.35
C GLN A 136 8.53 -19.98 10.41
N MET A 137 8.31 -18.82 9.76
CA MET A 137 9.31 -18.23 8.86
C MET A 137 10.63 -17.91 9.57
N LEU A 138 10.58 -17.37 10.79
CA LEU A 138 11.77 -17.02 11.56
C LEU A 138 12.56 -18.25 12.05
N SER A 139 11.92 -19.41 12.13
CA SER A 139 12.55 -20.67 12.56
C SER A 139 13.24 -21.44 11.43
N ASP A 140 12.94 -21.11 10.16
CA ASP A 140 13.52 -21.77 8.99
C ASP A 140 14.59 -20.87 8.35
N SER A 141 15.85 -21.32 8.40
CA SER A 141 17.01 -20.57 7.92
C SER A 141 16.96 -20.18 6.44
N GLU A 142 16.21 -20.91 5.60
CA GLU A 142 16.10 -20.59 4.16
C GLU A 142 15.11 -19.45 3.87
N ILE A 143 14.19 -19.17 4.79
CA ILE A 143 13.13 -18.16 4.62
C ILE A 143 13.11 -17.12 5.75
N GLN A 144 14.02 -17.21 6.72
CA GLN A 144 14.13 -16.31 7.87
C GLN A 144 14.26 -14.85 7.44
N ASP A 145 15.04 -14.55 6.40
CA ASP A 145 15.19 -13.19 5.88
C ASP A 145 13.86 -12.60 5.39
N PHE A 146 13.02 -13.42 4.76
CA PHE A 146 11.69 -12.99 4.37
C PHE A 146 10.79 -12.79 5.60
N GLY A 147 10.88 -13.68 6.60
CA GLY A 147 10.16 -13.53 7.87
C GLY A 147 10.52 -12.23 8.60
N LEU A 148 11.80 -11.87 8.63
CA LEU A 148 12.28 -10.59 9.18
C LEU A 148 11.78 -9.39 8.37
N TYR A 149 11.82 -9.48 7.04
CA TYR A 149 11.26 -8.44 6.17
C TYR A 149 9.76 -8.23 6.45
N PHE A 150 8.99 -9.30 6.51
CA PHE A 150 7.54 -9.28 6.70
C PHE A 150 7.13 -8.84 8.11
N GLN A 151 7.91 -9.15 9.14
CA GLN A 151 7.64 -8.68 10.50
C GLN A 151 7.84 -7.16 10.66
N ASN A 152 8.75 -6.57 9.88
CA ASN A 152 9.16 -5.18 10.04
C ASN A 152 8.45 -4.20 9.09
N ASN A 153 7.52 -4.66 8.24
CA ASN A 153 6.77 -3.86 7.27
C ASN A 153 5.29 -4.21 7.30
#